data_AF-A0A2V6DQC5-F1
#
_entry.id   AF-A0A2V6DQC5-F1
#
_cell.length_a   1.000
_cell.length_b   1.000
_cell.length_c   1.000
_cell.angle_alpha   90.00
_cell.angle_beta   90.00
_cell.angle_gamma   90.00
#
_symmetry.space_group_name_H-M   'P 1'
#
loop_
_entity.id
_entity.type
_entity.pdbx_description
1 polymer ?
#
loop_
_entity_poly.entity_id
_entity_poly.type
_entity_poly.pdbx_seq_one_letter_code
_entity_poly.pdbx_strand_id
1 'polypeptide(L)'
;DKGQTLQIGSVPEKEKDQIYVRFTPRGSVYTLPKKSEEILNTKPADLRDNHLVRIDTNILDRITIDAPGEGKTVLARKDENWIIATRNNTPADSGAVRRLIDTLQNERVTRFVEDVASNLPKYGLDKPQTQLTFSSFASENTAETKAGEQPFAGIAFGKPEGDNVYARLTDEPFVVAVRRGLLDQISPDLLQWQELSIFKFKPEQIHRLSVTAEKELSLERDQNNQWHWLKGSGEINQANVQSLLNALSSLHAVRWLGATTPQHGFGKPQLGIAFTTSPDNKTSHKLTIGAQNNDGTWCARVEGREGTFAISNSDLNTLRLPLEAQATASPPPTTTPVTNVAP
;
A
#
# COMPACT_ATOMS: atom_id res chain seq x y z
N ASP A 1 5.14 -45.70 -30.05
CA ASP A 1 4.76 -46.27 -28.74
C ASP A 1 3.32 -46.77 -28.75
N LYS A 2 3.08 -47.97 -28.23
CA LYS A 2 1.73 -48.45 -27.91
C LYS A 2 1.47 -48.14 -26.44
N GLY A 3 0.61 -47.17 -26.16
CA GLY A 3 0.19 -46.84 -24.79
C GLY A 3 -0.40 -48.07 -24.08
N GLN A 4 -0.18 -48.16 -22.76
CA GLN A 4 -0.79 -49.18 -21.92
C GLN A 4 -1.98 -48.57 -21.17
N THR A 5 -3.08 -49.33 -21.05
CA THR A 5 -4.32 -48.84 -20.44
C THR A 5 -4.57 -49.51 -19.09
N LEU A 6 -4.77 -48.71 -18.05
CA LEU A 6 -5.30 -49.11 -16.76
C LEU A 6 -6.77 -48.67 -16.68
N GLN A 7 -7.68 -49.60 -16.39
CA GLN A 7 -9.11 -49.30 -16.18
C GLN A 7 -9.38 -49.24 -14.67
N ILE A 8 -10.08 -48.20 -14.21
CA ILE A 8 -10.45 -48.02 -12.80
C ILE A 8 -11.92 -48.47 -12.63
N GLY A 9 -12.16 -49.31 -11.62
CA GLY A 9 -13.47 -49.89 -11.30
C GLY A 9 -14.03 -49.37 -9.97
N SER A 10 -15.02 -50.07 -9.43
CA SER A 10 -15.69 -49.70 -8.17
C SER A 10 -14.84 -49.97 -6.92
N VAL A 11 -15.26 -49.39 -5.81
CA VAL A 11 -14.72 -49.69 -4.46
C VAL A 11 -15.22 -51.07 -3.99
N PRO A 12 -14.35 -51.96 -3.47
CA PRO A 12 -14.76 -53.25 -2.90
C PRO A 12 -15.67 -53.09 -1.66
N GLU A 13 -16.64 -53.99 -1.47
CA GLU A 13 -17.60 -53.92 -0.34
C GLU A 13 -16.93 -54.04 1.04
N LYS A 14 -15.87 -54.84 1.14
CA LYS A 14 -15.16 -55.14 2.40
C LYS A 14 -14.01 -54.18 2.70
N GLU A 15 -13.42 -53.58 1.68
CA GLU A 15 -12.20 -52.75 1.76
C GLU A 15 -12.48 -51.38 1.14
N LYS A 16 -13.16 -50.51 1.91
CA LYS A 16 -13.64 -49.20 1.44
C LYS A 16 -12.53 -48.19 1.12
N ASP A 17 -11.30 -48.50 1.54
CA ASP A 17 -10.08 -47.75 1.28
C ASP A 17 -9.32 -48.24 0.04
N GLN A 18 -9.85 -49.23 -0.69
CA GLN A 18 -9.29 -49.77 -1.93
C GLN A 18 -10.19 -49.46 -3.13
N ILE A 19 -9.61 -49.56 -4.33
CA ILE A 19 -10.31 -49.49 -5.62
C ILE A 19 -9.89 -50.67 -6.49
N TYR A 20 -10.82 -51.24 -7.25
CA TYR A 20 -10.45 -52.22 -8.27
C TYR A 20 -9.79 -51.53 -9.46
N VAL A 21 -8.72 -52.10 -9.97
CA VAL A 21 -8.10 -51.70 -11.23
C VAL A 21 -7.81 -52.90 -12.13
N ARG A 22 -7.90 -52.71 -13.44
CA ARG A 22 -7.58 -53.73 -14.44
C ARG A 22 -6.48 -53.24 -15.37
N PHE A 23 -5.37 -53.97 -15.41
CA PHE A 23 -4.30 -53.71 -16.37
C PHE A 23 -4.59 -54.45 -17.68
N THR A 24 -5.03 -53.69 -18.68
CA THR A 24 -5.56 -54.22 -19.95
C THR A 24 -4.63 -55.22 -20.64
N PRO A 25 -3.29 -55.00 -20.70
CA PRO A 25 -2.38 -55.93 -21.37
C PRO A 25 -2.31 -57.33 -20.75
N ARG A 26 -2.56 -57.49 -19.44
CA ARG A 26 -2.52 -58.79 -18.74
C ARG A 26 -3.90 -59.32 -18.37
N GLY A 27 -4.94 -58.50 -18.45
CA GLY A 27 -6.32 -58.88 -18.15
C GLY A 27 -6.63 -59.07 -16.65
N SER A 28 -5.62 -59.06 -15.77
CA SER A 28 -5.78 -59.26 -14.33
C SER A 28 -6.39 -58.03 -13.62
N VAL A 29 -7.19 -58.30 -12.60
CA VAL A 29 -7.77 -57.29 -11.69
C VAL A 29 -6.94 -57.26 -10.40
N TYR A 30 -6.63 -56.07 -9.93
CA TYR A 30 -5.89 -55.79 -8.70
C TYR A 30 -6.68 -54.82 -7.83
N THR A 31 -6.30 -54.70 -6.56
CA THR A 31 -6.74 -53.59 -5.70
C THR A 31 -5.59 -52.59 -5.54
N LEU A 32 -5.93 -51.29 -5.53
CA LEU A 32 -5.02 -50.20 -5.16
C LEU A 32 -5.64 -49.37 -4.04
N PRO A 33 -4.82 -48.72 -3.19
CA PRO A 33 -5.34 -47.74 -2.25
C PRO A 33 -6.17 -46.68 -2.98
N LYS A 34 -7.29 -46.26 -2.40
CA LYS A 34 -8.20 -45.27 -2.98
C LYS A 34 -7.52 -43.94 -3.32
N LYS A 35 -6.48 -43.54 -2.57
CA LYS A 35 -5.65 -42.37 -2.88
C LYS A 35 -4.96 -42.46 -4.25
N SER A 36 -4.72 -43.65 -4.78
CA SER A 36 -4.17 -43.83 -6.13
C SER A 36 -5.15 -43.35 -7.20
N GLU A 37 -6.46 -43.43 -6.95
CA GLU A 37 -7.48 -42.89 -7.85
C GLU A 37 -7.33 -41.38 -8.04
N GLU A 38 -7.07 -40.64 -6.95
CA GLU A 38 -6.88 -39.18 -6.98
C GLU A 38 -5.69 -38.80 -7.87
N ILE A 39 -4.57 -39.51 -7.73
CA ILE A 39 -3.36 -39.30 -8.54
C ILE A 39 -3.63 -39.65 -10.01
N LEU A 40 -4.26 -40.79 -10.28
CA LEU A 40 -4.54 -41.26 -11.65
C LEU A 40 -5.60 -40.40 -12.36
N ASN A 41 -6.47 -39.72 -11.60
CA ASN A 41 -7.45 -38.76 -12.13
C ASN A 41 -6.89 -37.34 -12.27
N THR A 42 -5.63 -37.09 -11.89
CA THR A 42 -4.98 -35.80 -12.09
C THR A 42 -4.91 -35.50 -13.58
N LYS A 43 -5.59 -34.44 -14.02
CA LYS A 43 -5.62 -34.04 -15.41
C LYS A 43 -4.35 -33.27 -15.76
N PRO A 44 -3.91 -33.22 -17.02
CA PRO A 44 -2.80 -32.38 -17.43
C PRO A 44 -2.94 -30.91 -17.01
N ALA A 45 -4.18 -30.40 -16.94
CA ALA A 45 -4.47 -29.05 -16.45
C ALA A 45 -4.13 -28.86 -14.96
N ASP A 46 -4.26 -29.89 -14.14
CA ASP A 46 -4.00 -29.86 -12.69
C ASP A 46 -2.48 -29.85 -12.39
N LEU A 47 -1.66 -30.24 -13.36
CA LEU A 47 -0.20 -30.25 -13.26
C LEU A 47 0.45 -28.94 -13.74
N ARG A 48 -0.33 -28.01 -14.28
CA ARG A 48 0.20 -26.72 -14.77
C ARG A 48 0.61 -25.84 -13.58
N ASP A 49 1.65 -25.04 -13.77
CA ASP A 49 1.92 -23.94 -12.84
C ASP A 49 0.71 -23.01 -12.87
N ASN A 50 0.11 -22.82 -11.70
CA ASN A 50 -1.10 -22.04 -11.55
C ASN A 50 -0.83 -20.68 -10.92
N HIS A 51 0.42 -20.24 -10.80
CA HIS A 51 0.69 -18.83 -10.53
C HIS A 51 0.32 -18.01 -11.76
N LEU A 52 -0.34 -16.87 -11.55
CA LEU A 52 -0.72 -15.99 -12.66
C LEU A 52 0.53 -15.51 -13.41
N VAL A 53 1.53 -15.01 -12.69
CA VAL A 53 2.73 -14.42 -13.29
C VAL A 53 3.97 -14.73 -12.47
N ARG A 54 5.13 -14.82 -13.14
CA ARG A 54 6.45 -14.80 -12.51
C ARG A 54 7.11 -13.46 -12.80
N ILE A 55 7.38 -12.69 -11.77
CA ILE A 55 8.06 -11.39 -11.88
C ILE A 55 9.45 -11.54 -11.29
N ASP A 56 10.50 -11.32 -12.08
CA ASP A 56 11.86 -11.23 -11.56
C ASP A 56 12.09 -9.82 -11.00
N THR A 57 12.07 -9.71 -9.68
CA THR A 57 12.23 -8.45 -8.97
C THR A 57 13.63 -7.86 -9.05
N ASN A 58 14.63 -8.64 -9.46
CA ASN A 58 16.01 -8.18 -9.60
C ASN A 58 16.20 -7.29 -10.83
N ILE A 59 15.45 -7.57 -11.90
CA ILE A 59 15.47 -6.78 -13.14
C ILE A 59 14.27 -5.83 -13.26
N LEU A 60 13.36 -5.84 -12.28
CA LEU A 60 12.16 -5.00 -12.31
C LEU A 60 12.49 -3.55 -11.98
N ASP A 61 12.44 -2.71 -13.02
CA ASP A 61 12.67 -1.27 -12.91
C ASP A 61 11.39 -0.45 -13.10
N ARG A 62 10.39 -0.98 -13.80
CA ARG A 62 9.14 -0.26 -14.06
C ARG A 62 7.91 -1.15 -13.99
N ILE A 63 6.84 -0.60 -13.43
CA ILE A 63 5.49 -1.14 -13.49
C ILE A 63 4.61 -0.09 -14.13
N THR A 64 4.04 -0.42 -15.28
CA THR A 64 3.02 0.41 -15.93
C THR A 64 1.65 -0.17 -15.67
N ILE A 65 0.75 0.65 -15.14
CA ILE A 65 -0.67 0.35 -14.94
C ILE A 65 -1.45 1.23 -15.92
N ASP A 66 -2.10 0.61 -16.89
CA ASP A 66 -2.89 1.31 -17.91
C ASP A 66 -4.34 0.84 -17.81
N ALA A 67 -5.25 1.74 -17.44
CA ALA A 67 -6.67 1.51 -17.42
C ALA A 67 -7.33 2.50 -18.40
N PRO A 68 -7.75 2.04 -19.60
CA PRO A 68 -8.32 2.92 -20.61
C PRO A 68 -9.49 3.73 -20.08
N GLY A 69 -9.36 5.07 -20.09
CA GLY A 69 -10.38 6.00 -19.60
C GLY A 69 -10.17 6.47 -18.15
N GLU A 70 -9.37 5.76 -17.35
CA GLU A 70 -9.03 6.12 -15.97
C GLU A 70 -7.61 6.70 -15.84
N GLY A 71 -6.74 6.38 -16.80
CA GLY A 71 -5.42 6.96 -16.93
C GLY A 71 -4.31 5.91 -16.94
N LYS A 72 -3.08 6.42 -16.97
CA LYS A 72 -1.86 5.62 -17.02
C LYS A 72 -0.92 6.03 -15.90
N THR A 73 -0.57 5.07 -15.06
CA THR A 73 0.38 5.24 -13.96
C THR A 73 1.64 4.46 -14.27
N VAL A 74 2.80 5.13 -14.21
CA VAL A 74 4.10 4.47 -14.36
C VAL A 74 4.87 4.62 -13.05
N LEU A 75 5.05 3.50 -12.38
CA LEU A 75 5.93 3.37 -11.22
C LEU A 75 7.32 3.01 -11.74
N ALA A 76 8.33 3.76 -11.34
CA ALA A 76 9.72 3.50 -11.72
C ALA A 76 10.59 3.40 -10.48
N ARG A 77 11.52 2.45 -10.49
CA ARG A 77 12.54 2.33 -9.47
C ARG A 77 13.58 3.44 -9.69
N LYS A 78 13.96 4.09 -8.60
CA LYS A 78 15.04 5.06 -8.53
C LYS A 78 15.86 4.75 -7.29
N ASP A 79 17.05 4.19 -7.52
CA ASP A 79 17.89 3.61 -6.47
C ASP A 79 17.12 2.53 -5.68
N GLU A 80 17.01 2.67 -4.36
CA GLU A 80 16.25 1.75 -3.50
C GLU A 80 14.76 2.12 -3.35
N ASN A 81 14.32 3.21 -3.98
CA ASN A 81 12.98 3.75 -3.81
C ASN A 81 12.15 3.67 -5.10
N TRP A 82 10.84 3.91 -4.96
CA TRP A 82 9.92 4.02 -6.09
C TRP A 82 9.48 5.47 -6.28
N ILE A 83 9.25 5.83 -7.53
CA ILE A 83 8.69 7.13 -7.95
C ILE A 83 7.53 6.92 -8.90
N ILE A 84 6.64 7.90 -8.97
CA ILE A 84 5.59 8.00 -9.99
C ILE A 84 6.13 8.82 -11.15
N ALA A 85 6.62 8.14 -12.19
CA ALA A 85 7.23 8.77 -13.36
C ALA A 85 6.22 9.65 -14.13
N THR A 86 4.94 9.28 -14.14
CA THR A 86 3.85 10.06 -14.75
C THR A 86 3.46 11.30 -13.95
N ARG A 87 4.09 11.56 -12.80
CA ARG A 87 3.84 12.74 -11.97
C ARG A 87 5.12 13.37 -11.47
N ASN A 88 5.89 13.96 -12.40
CA ASN A 88 7.12 14.71 -12.11
C ASN A 88 8.11 13.96 -11.20
N ASN A 89 8.19 12.63 -11.32
CA ASN A 89 9.03 11.78 -10.48
C ASN A 89 8.75 11.93 -8.96
N THR A 90 7.49 12.19 -8.59
CA THR A 90 7.08 12.29 -7.18
C THR A 90 7.35 10.96 -6.47
N PRO A 91 7.82 10.96 -5.21
CA PRO A 91 8.00 9.74 -4.44
C PRO A 91 6.72 8.88 -4.38
N ALA A 92 6.88 7.58 -4.63
CA ALA A 92 5.83 6.60 -4.47
C ALA A 92 5.97 5.88 -3.12
N ASP A 93 4.87 5.34 -2.60
CA ASP A 93 4.86 4.44 -1.46
C ASP A 93 5.46 3.08 -1.87
N SER A 94 6.77 2.92 -1.62
CA SER A 94 7.50 1.66 -1.88
C SER A 94 6.86 0.45 -1.21
N GLY A 95 6.17 0.62 -0.08
CA GLY A 95 5.43 -0.44 0.60
C GLY A 95 4.17 -0.85 -0.17
N ALA A 96 3.44 0.11 -0.75
CA ALA A 96 2.31 -0.16 -1.63
C ALA A 96 2.76 -0.89 -2.91
N VAL A 97 3.85 -0.44 -3.53
CA VAL A 97 4.41 -1.10 -4.73
C VAL A 97 4.83 -2.54 -4.41
N ARG A 98 5.52 -2.77 -3.28
CA ARG A 98 5.89 -4.12 -2.83
C ARG A 98 4.66 -5.01 -2.64
N ARG A 99 3.61 -4.52 -1.96
CA ARG A 99 2.36 -5.26 -1.76
C ARG A 99 1.71 -5.66 -3.09
N LEU A 100 1.70 -4.77 -4.09
CA LEU A 100 1.19 -5.09 -5.42
C LEU A 100 1.97 -6.26 -6.05
N ILE A 101 3.31 -6.18 -6.04
CA ILE A 101 4.19 -7.22 -6.60
C ILE A 101 3.93 -8.55 -5.88
N ASP A 102 3.91 -8.54 -4.55
CA ASP A 102 3.69 -9.73 -3.73
C ASP A 102 2.30 -10.34 -4.01
N THR A 103 1.24 -9.51 -4.10
CA THR A 103 -0.11 -9.97 -4.43
C THR A 103 -0.14 -10.66 -5.79
N LEU A 104 0.50 -10.07 -6.82
CA LEU A 104 0.51 -10.63 -8.18
C LEU A 104 1.31 -11.93 -8.27
N GLN A 105 2.48 -12.01 -7.62
CA GLN A 105 3.31 -13.21 -7.61
C GLN A 105 2.64 -14.37 -6.88
N ASN A 106 1.79 -14.09 -5.89
CA ASN A 106 1.07 -15.11 -5.12
C ASN A 106 -0.33 -15.41 -5.68
N GLU A 107 -0.81 -14.67 -6.68
CA GLU A 107 -2.12 -14.92 -7.28
C GLU A 107 -2.12 -16.26 -8.00
N ARG A 108 -3.17 -17.04 -7.73
CA ARG A 108 -3.38 -18.35 -8.35
C ARG A 108 -4.52 -18.29 -9.36
N VAL A 109 -4.25 -18.78 -10.56
CA VAL A 109 -5.25 -19.07 -11.58
C VAL A 109 -6.33 -19.95 -10.98
N THR A 110 -7.57 -19.48 -11.02
CA THR A 110 -8.73 -20.24 -10.54
C THR A 110 -9.17 -21.26 -11.58
N ARG A 111 -9.01 -20.92 -12.87
CA ARG A 111 -9.36 -21.80 -13.98
C ARG A 111 -8.62 -21.42 -15.26
N PHE A 112 -8.14 -22.43 -15.99
CA PHE A 112 -7.73 -22.27 -17.39
C PHE A 112 -8.98 -22.29 -18.27
N VAL A 113 -9.21 -21.24 -19.03
CA VAL A 113 -10.46 -21.00 -19.79
C VAL A 113 -10.32 -21.49 -21.23
N GLU A 114 -9.19 -21.19 -21.87
CA GLU A 114 -8.90 -21.58 -23.24
C GLU A 114 -7.39 -21.72 -23.41
N ASP A 115 -6.91 -22.79 -24.06
CA ASP A 115 -5.47 -23.03 -24.24
C ASP A 115 -4.84 -22.14 -25.32
N VAL A 116 -5.64 -21.72 -26.30
CA VAL A 116 -5.22 -20.82 -27.38
C VAL A 116 -6.32 -19.79 -27.59
N ALA A 117 -6.06 -18.53 -27.29
CA ALA A 117 -7.01 -17.43 -27.30
C ALA A 117 -7.45 -17.08 -28.74
N SER A 118 -8.36 -17.89 -29.29
CA SER A 118 -8.85 -17.73 -30.66
C SER A 118 -9.84 -16.57 -30.82
N ASN A 119 -10.48 -16.15 -29.71
CA ASN A 119 -11.48 -15.08 -29.69
C ASN A 119 -11.31 -14.18 -28.45
N LEU A 120 -10.34 -13.27 -28.49
CA LEU A 120 -10.11 -12.29 -27.41
C LEU A 120 -11.34 -11.40 -27.09
N PRO A 121 -12.13 -10.93 -28.08
CA PRO A 121 -13.35 -10.18 -27.81
C PRO A 121 -14.35 -10.89 -26.92
N LYS A 122 -14.47 -12.23 -27.02
CA LYS A 122 -15.33 -13.04 -26.14
C LYS A 122 -15.01 -12.81 -24.66
N TYR A 123 -13.75 -12.54 -24.32
CA TYR A 123 -13.26 -12.35 -22.95
C TYR A 123 -13.00 -10.89 -22.58
N GLY A 124 -13.24 -9.95 -23.50
CA GLY A 124 -12.88 -8.54 -23.32
C GLY A 124 -11.36 -8.30 -23.27
N LEU A 125 -10.57 -9.20 -23.86
CA LEU A 125 -9.10 -9.11 -23.87
C LEU A 125 -8.56 -8.44 -25.14
N ASP A 126 -9.42 -8.12 -26.11
CA ASP A 126 -9.11 -7.25 -27.25
C ASP A 126 -9.05 -5.77 -26.82
N LYS A 127 -9.83 -5.41 -25.80
CA LYS A 127 -9.85 -4.10 -25.14
C LYS A 127 -9.87 -4.31 -23.62
N PRO A 128 -8.70 -4.64 -23.03
CA PRO A 128 -8.64 -4.92 -21.60
C PRO A 128 -9.06 -3.71 -20.77
N GLN A 129 -9.71 -3.98 -19.64
CA GLN A 129 -10.10 -2.96 -18.66
C GLN A 129 -8.89 -2.41 -17.91
N THR A 130 -7.87 -3.25 -17.71
CA THR A 130 -6.61 -2.87 -17.10
C THR A 130 -5.50 -3.72 -17.69
N GLN A 131 -4.36 -3.10 -17.97
CA GLN A 131 -3.15 -3.76 -18.43
C GLN A 131 -1.98 -3.39 -17.53
N LEU A 132 -1.26 -4.41 -17.09
CA LEU A 132 -0.01 -4.29 -16.37
C LEU A 132 1.14 -4.64 -17.30
N THR A 133 2.20 -3.84 -17.26
CA THR A 133 3.47 -4.13 -17.96
C THR A 133 4.62 -4.00 -16.97
N PHE A 134 5.47 -5.03 -16.91
CA PHE A 134 6.67 -5.09 -16.08
C PHE A 134 7.89 -5.01 -17.00
N SER A 135 8.77 -4.06 -16.73
CA SER A 135 9.90 -3.77 -17.59
C SER A 135 11.20 -3.61 -16.81
N SER A 136 12.31 -3.99 -17.43
CA SER A 136 13.64 -3.51 -17.05
C SER A 136 13.96 -2.22 -17.79
N PHE A 137 14.95 -1.46 -17.29
CA PHE A 137 15.37 -0.22 -17.92
C PHE A 137 16.91 -0.14 -17.99
N ALA A 138 17.44 -0.13 -19.21
CA ALA A 138 18.86 0.07 -19.44
C ALA A 138 19.15 1.53 -19.80
N SER A 139 20.06 2.18 -19.08
CA SER A 139 20.46 3.57 -19.38
C SER A 139 21.32 3.70 -20.65
N GLU A 140 22.03 2.64 -21.02
CA GLU A 140 22.98 2.61 -22.13
C GLU A 140 22.85 1.32 -22.95
N ASN A 141 23.37 1.35 -24.18
CA ASN A 141 23.46 0.16 -25.02
C ASN A 141 24.67 -0.67 -24.57
N THR A 142 24.46 -1.96 -24.33
CA THR A 142 25.52 -2.96 -24.22
C THR A 142 25.47 -3.91 -25.43
N ALA A 143 26.43 -4.82 -25.55
CA ALA A 143 26.37 -5.87 -26.56
C ALA A 143 25.13 -6.79 -26.42
N GLU A 144 24.57 -6.86 -25.20
CA GLU A 144 23.48 -7.78 -24.84
C GLU A 144 22.13 -7.05 -24.64
N THR A 145 22.12 -5.73 -24.49
CA THR A 145 20.91 -4.97 -24.12
C THR A 145 20.87 -3.60 -24.80
N LYS A 146 19.72 -3.25 -25.37
CA LYS A 146 19.50 -1.90 -25.90
C LYS A 146 19.04 -0.96 -24.80
N ALA A 147 19.54 0.27 -24.85
CA ALA A 147 19.09 1.35 -23.99
C ALA A 147 17.56 1.54 -24.12
N GLY A 148 16.93 1.89 -23.01
CA GLY A 148 15.49 2.10 -22.90
C GLY A 148 14.77 1.00 -22.13
N GLU A 149 13.45 1.08 -22.19
CA GLU A 149 12.55 0.18 -21.48
C GLU A 149 12.38 -1.14 -22.25
N GLN A 150 12.57 -2.26 -21.58
CA GLN A 150 12.39 -3.60 -22.13
C GLN A 150 11.32 -4.33 -21.32
N PRO A 151 10.09 -4.48 -21.85
CA PRO A 151 9.05 -5.25 -21.17
C PRO A 151 9.43 -6.73 -21.17
N PHE A 152 9.30 -7.38 -20.02
CA PHE A 152 9.57 -8.82 -19.86
C PHE A 152 8.36 -9.61 -19.40
N ALA A 153 7.31 -8.95 -18.91
CA ALA A 153 6.03 -9.56 -18.59
C ALA A 153 4.89 -8.55 -18.76
N GLY A 154 3.71 -9.03 -19.12
CA GLY A 154 2.50 -8.22 -19.14
C GLY A 154 1.26 -9.04 -18.82
N ILE A 155 0.27 -8.40 -18.19
CA ILE A 155 -1.00 -9.01 -17.81
C ILE A 155 -2.12 -8.10 -18.30
N ALA A 156 -3.03 -8.65 -19.10
CA ALA A 156 -4.24 -7.98 -19.54
C ALA A 156 -5.45 -8.55 -18.79
N PHE A 157 -6.25 -7.68 -18.17
CA PHE A 157 -7.50 -8.03 -17.50
C PHE A 157 -8.69 -7.67 -18.39
N GLY A 158 -9.51 -8.66 -18.70
CA GLY A 158 -10.68 -8.55 -19.55
C GLY A 158 -11.96 -8.31 -18.76
N LYS A 159 -13.08 -8.87 -19.23
CA LYS A 159 -14.39 -8.71 -18.58
C LYS A 159 -14.54 -9.60 -17.34
N PRO A 160 -15.34 -9.18 -16.34
CA PRO A 160 -15.65 -10.01 -15.18
C PRO A 160 -16.53 -11.22 -15.51
N GLU A 161 -16.40 -12.27 -14.71
CA GLU A 161 -17.20 -13.51 -14.70
C GLU A 161 -17.52 -13.89 -13.25
N GLY A 162 -18.64 -13.41 -12.71
CA GLY A 162 -19.00 -13.61 -11.30
C GLY A 162 -17.95 -13.02 -10.36
N ASP A 163 -17.34 -13.87 -9.53
CA ASP A 163 -16.24 -13.50 -8.62
C ASP A 163 -14.84 -13.60 -9.25
N ASN A 164 -14.77 -13.91 -10.55
CA ASN A 164 -13.53 -13.94 -11.32
C ASN A 164 -13.46 -12.80 -12.35
N VAL A 165 -12.28 -12.61 -12.91
CA VAL A 165 -12.02 -11.81 -14.10
C VAL A 165 -11.16 -12.61 -15.06
N TYR A 166 -11.42 -12.50 -16.36
CA TYR A 166 -10.54 -13.11 -17.34
C TYR A 166 -9.21 -12.36 -17.41
N ALA A 167 -8.11 -13.08 -17.46
CA ALA A 167 -6.79 -12.52 -17.62
C ALA A 167 -6.00 -13.27 -18.70
N ARG A 168 -5.01 -12.59 -19.27
CA ARG A 168 -4.06 -13.17 -20.20
C ARG A 168 -2.68 -12.57 -19.99
N LEU A 169 -1.66 -13.41 -20.00
CA LEU A 169 -0.27 -12.97 -20.05
C LEU A 169 0.08 -12.66 -21.51
N THR A 170 0.72 -11.52 -21.76
CA THR A 170 0.94 -11.01 -23.12
C THR A 170 1.66 -12.02 -24.02
N ASP A 171 2.60 -12.78 -23.47
CA ASP A 171 3.43 -13.75 -24.21
C ASP A 171 2.86 -15.18 -24.19
N GLU A 172 1.72 -15.40 -23.52
CA GLU A 172 1.09 -16.71 -23.40
C GLU A 172 -0.14 -16.83 -24.32
N PRO A 173 -0.38 -18.02 -24.91
CA PRO A 173 -1.51 -18.22 -25.81
C PRO A 173 -2.82 -18.43 -25.04
N PHE A 174 -2.79 -18.81 -23.77
CA PHE A 174 -3.97 -19.22 -23.02
C PHE A 174 -4.69 -18.06 -22.32
N VAL A 175 -5.98 -18.23 -22.11
CA VAL A 175 -6.82 -17.35 -21.27
C VAL A 175 -7.07 -18.04 -19.94
N VAL A 176 -6.92 -17.30 -18.85
CA VAL A 176 -7.20 -17.76 -17.49
C VAL A 176 -8.31 -16.94 -16.86
N ALA A 177 -8.88 -17.48 -15.79
CA ALA A 177 -9.68 -16.75 -14.82
C ALA A 177 -8.88 -16.62 -13.52
N VAL A 178 -8.94 -15.45 -12.90
CA VAL A 178 -8.36 -15.14 -11.58
C VAL A 178 -9.41 -14.44 -10.73
N ARG A 179 -9.16 -14.32 -9.42
CA ARG A 179 -10.14 -13.68 -8.52
C ARG A 179 -10.32 -12.22 -8.88
N ARG A 180 -11.57 -11.75 -8.94
CA ARG A 180 -11.88 -10.34 -9.24
C ARG A 180 -11.27 -9.38 -8.22
N GLY A 181 -11.18 -9.80 -6.95
CA GLY A 181 -10.56 -9.00 -5.88
C GLY A 181 -9.07 -8.70 -6.08
N LEU A 182 -8.41 -9.33 -7.06
CA LEU A 182 -7.09 -8.91 -7.52
C LEU A 182 -7.15 -7.54 -8.20
N LEU A 183 -8.14 -7.32 -9.07
CA LEU A 183 -8.29 -6.08 -9.83
C LEU A 183 -8.56 -4.89 -8.91
N ASP A 184 -9.32 -5.11 -7.83
CA ASP A 184 -9.60 -4.10 -6.79
C ASP A 184 -8.34 -3.61 -6.06
N GLN A 185 -7.24 -4.38 -6.11
CA GLN A 185 -5.94 -4.02 -5.53
C GLN A 185 -5.02 -3.29 -6.52
N ILE A 186 -5.42 -3.20 -7.79
CA ILE A 186 -4.65 -2.57 -8.86
C ILE A 186 -5.28 -1.21 -9.16
N SER A 187 -4.83 -0.17 -8.45
CA SER A 187 -5.33 1.19 -8.67
C SER A 187 -4.69 1.84 -9.91
N PRO A 188 -5.47 2.32 -10.89
CA PRO A 188 -4.93 3.18 -11.95
C PRO A 188 -4.70 4.62 -11.46
N ASP A 189 -5.36 5.03 -10.36
CA ASP A 189 -5.17 6.35 -9.75
C ASP A 189 -3.77 6.46 -9.12
N LEU A 190 -2.98 7.38 -9.67
CA LEU A 190 -1.62 7.71 -9.22
C LEU A 190 -1.56 8.18 -7.76
N LEU A 191 -2.65 8.74 -7.21
CA LEU A 191 -2.66 9.29 -5.84
C LEU A 191 -2.58 8.16 -4.80
N GLN A 192 -3.09 6.97 -5.13
CA GLN A 192 -3.00 5.79 -4.27
C GLN A 192 -1.55 5.29 -4.11
N TRP A 193 -0.70 5.60 -5.09
CA TRP A 193 0.69 5.19 -5.08
C TRP A 193 1.62 6.24 -4.49
N GLN A 194 1.15 7.45 -4.20
CA GLN A 194 2.02 8.52 -3.72
C GLN A 194 2.43 8.28 -2.27
N GLU A 195 3.70 8.57 -1.96
CA GLU A 195 4.24 8.42 -0.60
C GLU A 195 3.39 9.17 0.43
N LEU A 196 2.99 8.44 1.48
CA LEU A 196 2.14 8.96 2.55
C LEU A 196 2.92 9.70 3.64
N SER A 197 4.23 9.44 3.79
CA SER A 197 5.08 10.18 4.72
C SER A 197 5.18 11.65 4.30
N ILE A 198 4.83 12.55 5.21
CA ILE A 198 4.76 13.98 4.89
C ILE A 198 6.13 14.65 5.03
N PHE A 199 6.84 14.31 6.09
CA PHE A 199 8.13 14.90 6.44
C PHE A 199 9.20 13.81 6.63
N LYS A 200 10.46 14.16 6.35
CA LYS A 200 11.63 13.26 6.46
C LYS A 200 12.74 13.94 7.26
N PHE A 201 12.48 14.18 8.53
CA PHE A 201 13.44 14.70 9.50
C PHE A 201 13.18 14.05 10.87
N LYS A 202 14.14 14.15 11.78
CA LYS A 202 14.00 13.72 13.17
C LYS A 202 13.45 14.84 14.05
N PRO A 203 12.77 14.54 15.17
CA PRO A 203 12.29 15.55 16.13
C PRO A 203 13.38 16.53 16.59
N GLU A 204 14.60 16.04 16.76
CA GLU A 204 15.75 16.83 17.21
C GLU A 204 16.24 17.81 16.13
N GLN A 205 15.73 17.75 14.90
CA GLN A 205 16.05 18.74 13.87
C GLN A 205 15.14 19.96 13.95
N ILE A 206 14.02 19.92 14.68
CA ILE A 206 13.13 21.07 14.83
C ILE A 206 13.70 22.03 15.89
N HIS A 207 13.98 23.27 15.49
CA HIS A 207 14.59 24.29 16.37
C HIS A 207 13.62 25.41 16.75
N ARG A 208 12.68 25.73 15.87
CA ARG A 208 11.65 26.74 16.10
C ARG A 208 10.31 26.21 15.65
N LEU A 209 9.27 26.56 16.40
CA LEU A 209 7.90 26.14 16.16
C LEU A 209 6.96 27.30 16.48
N SER A 210 5.98 27.54 15.63
CA SER A 210 4.83 28.42 15.86
C SER A 210 3.55 27.64 15.58
N VAL A 211 2.64 27.62 16.55
CA VAL A 211 1.33 26.98 16.47
C VAL A 211 0.27 28.07 16.52
N THR A 212 -0.53 28.17 15.46
CA THR A 212 -1.63 29.12 15.31
C THR A 212 -2.96 28.36 15.32
N ALA A 213 -3.72 28.50 16.41
CA ALA A 213 -5.12 28.07 16.50
C ALA A 213 -5.98 29.30 16.82
N GLU A 214 -6.50 29.42 18.04
CA GLU A 214 -7.18 30.63 18.52
C GLU A 214 -6.20 31.78 18.78
N LYS A 215 -5.04 31.44 19.38
CA LYS A 215 -3.88 32.32 19.55
C LYS A 215 -2.66 31.71 18.86
N GLU A 216 -1.67 32.55 18.60
CA GLU A 216 -0.36 32.12 18.14
C GLU A 216 0.58 31.94 19.33
N LEU A 217 1.18 30.76 19.44
CA LEU A 217 2.21 30.41 20.41
C LEU A 217 3.48 30.00 19.67
N SER A 218 4.62 30.51 20.09
CA SER A 218 5.91 30.28 19.43
C SER A 218 7.00 29.93 20.43
N LEU A 219 7.76 28.88 20.11
CA LEU A 219 8.83 28.32 20.91
C LEU A 219 10.12 28.25 20.10
N GLU A 220 11.25 28.39 20.79
CA GLU A 220 12.59 28.20 20.24
C GLU A 220 13.43 27.33 21.18
N ARG A 221 14.19 26.42 20.59
CA ARG A 221 15.09 25.53 21.30
C ARG A 221 16.49 26.13 21.31
N ASP A 222 17.04 26.33 22.49
CA ASP A 222 18.38 26.86 22.67
C ASP A 222 19.49 25.82 22.44
N GLN A 223 20.73 26.23 22.67
CA GLN A 223 21.93 25.38 22.53
C GLN A 223 22.01 24.26 23.58
N ASN A 224 21.27 24.37 24.68
CA ASN A 224 21.19 23.37 25.75
C ASN A 224 19.99 22.43 25.56
N ASN A 225 19.34 22.44 24.38
CA ASN A 225 18.12 21.69 24.07
C ASN A 225 16.92 22.07 24.94
N GLN A 226 16.88 23.27 25.51
CA GLN A 226 15.76 23.76 26.29
C GLN A 226 14.86 24.65 25.43
N TRP A 227 13.55 24.44 25.56
CA TRP A 227 12.54 25.25 24.88
C TRP A 227 12.23 26.52 25.67
N HIS A 228 12.18 27.65 24.97
CA HIS A 228 11.83 28.95 25.51
C HIS A 228 10.71 29.60 24.69
N TRP A 229 9.89 30.40 25.35
CA TRP A 229 8.86 31.20 24.67
C TRP A 229 9.49 32.32 23.84
N LEU A 230 9.11 32.36 22.57
CA LEU A 230 9.19 33.58 21.77
C LEU A 230 7.88 34.37 21.83
N LYS A 231 6.76 33.65 21.90
CA LYS A 231 5.41 34.20 22.04
C LYS A 231 4.56 33.21 22.83
N GLY A 232 4.13 33.61 24.02
CA GLY A 232 3.45 32.76 24.98
C GLY A 232 3.83 33.15 26.39
N SER A 233 3.23 32.51 27.38
CA SER A 233 3.52 32.76 28.79
C SER A 233 3.31 31.51 29.63
N GLY A 234 3.79 31.54 30.88
CA GLY A 234 3.71 30.41 31.80
C GLY A 234 4.76 29.34 31.54
N GLU A 235 4.66 28.23 32.27
CA GLU A 235 5.57 27.10 32.10
C GLU A 235 5.26 26.32 30.82
N ILE A 236 6.31 25.86 30.14
CA ILE A 236 6.19 25.06 28.92
C ILE A 236 5.94 23.60 29.31
N ASN A 237 4.89 23.00 28.74
CA ASN A 237 4.67 21.57 28.86
C ASN A 237 5.62 20.80 27.94
N GLN A 238 6.79 20.45 28.47
CA GLN A 238 7.85 19.76 27.72
C GLN A 238 7.39 18.44 27.10
N ALA A 239 6.51 17.69 27.80
CA ALA A 239 5.99 16.42 27.29
C ALA A 239 5.11 16.63 26.04
N ASN A 240 4.21 17.62 26.07
CA ASN A 240 3.36 17.94 24.94
C ASN A 240 4.15 18.50 23.76
N VAL A 241 5.18 19.32 24.03
CA VAL A 241 6.11 19.77 22.98
C VAL A 241 6.77 18.56 22.32
N GLN A 242 7.31 17.62 23.09
CA GLN A 242 7.94 16.42 22.51
C GLN A 242 6.94 15.58 21.70
N SER A 243 5.70 15.40 22.20
CA SER A 243 4.64 14.71 21.46
C SER A 243 4.33 15.39 20.12
N LEU A 244 4.29 16.72 20.08
CA LEU A 244 4.10 17.49 18.85
C LEU A 244 5.27 17.32 17.87
N LEU A 245 6.52 17.39 18.35
CA LEU A 245 7.70 17.18 17.49
C LEU A 245 7.70 15.76 16.90
N ASN A 246 7.38 14.76 17.71
CA ASN A 246 7.24 13.37 17.28
C ASN A 246 6.14 13.26 16.21
N ALA A 247 4.96 13.81 16.46
CA ALA A 247 3.84 13.78 15.53
C ALA A 247 4.15 14.46 14.18
N LEU A 248 4.88 15.59 14.19
CA LEU A 248 5.34 16.24 12.96
C LEU A 248 6.35 15.37 12.21
N SER A 249 7.32 14.78 12.92
CA SER A 249 8.37 13.95 12.30
C SER A 249 7.82 12.65 11.70
N SER A 250 6.77 12.07 12.31
CA SER A 250 6.17 10.81 11.90
C SER A 250 4.84 10.98 11.18
N LEU A 251 4.52 12.19 10.73
CA LEU A 251 3.22 12.50 10.13
C LEU A 251 3.04 11.71 8.83
N HIS A 252 1.99 10.89 8.81
CA HIS A 252 1.56 10.15 7.64
C HIS A 252 0.17 10.63 7.19
N ALA A 253 0.01 10.83 5.89
CA ALA A 253 -1.30 10.95 5.30
C ALA A 253 -2.05 9.61 5.43
N VAL A 254 -3.34 9.68 5.72
CA VAL A 254 -4.27 8.56 5.54
C VAL A 254 -4.42 8.26 4.04
N ARG A 255 -4.51 9.32 3.23
CA ARG A 255 -4.57 9.27 1.76
C ARG A 255 -4.36 10.66 1.16
N TRP A 256 -4.02 10.71 -0.11
CA TRP A 256 -4.03 11.94 -0.89
C TRP A 256 -5.45 12.31 -1.35
N LEU A 257 -5.73 13.62 -1.38
CA LEU A 257 -7.01 14.22 -1.80
C LEU A 257 -6.90 14.90 -3.17
N GLY A 258 -5.71 14.95 -3.76
CA GLY A 258 -5.46 15.62 -5.04
C GLY A 258 -5.28 17.13 -4.89
N ALA A 259 -5.74 17.90 -5.88
CA ALA A 259 -5.57 19.35 -5.90
C ALA A 259 -6.35 20.03 -4.76
N THR A 260 -5.82 21.15 -4.27
CA THR A 260 -6.47 21.92 -3.20
C THR A 260 -7.74 22.60 -3.70
N THR A 261 -8.87 22.34 -3.04
CA THR A 261 -10.16 22.95 -3.35
C THR A 261 -10.64 23.85 -2.20
N PRO A 262 -11.57 24.80 -2.44
CA PRO A 262 -12.15 25.62 -1.37
C PRO A 262 -12.86 24.80 -0.28
N GLN A 263 -13.41 23.64 -0.63
CA GLN A 263 -14.12 22.74 0.29
C GLN A 263 -13.19 22.17 1.37
N HIS A 264 -11.88 22.11 1.11
CA HIS A 264 -10.88 21.67 2.09
C HIS A 264 -10.68 22.66 3.25
N GLY A 265 -11.32 23.85 3.22
CA GLY A 265 -11.43 24.73 4.39
C GLY A 265 -10.18 25.55 4.74
N PHE A 266 -9.15 25.60 3.89
CA PHE A 266 -7.91 26.35 4.19
C PHE A 266 -8.07 27.87 4.25
N GLY A 267 -9.21 28.42 3.83
CA GLY A 267 -9.54 29.84 4.01
C GLY A 267 -9.93 30.20 5.45
N LYS A 268 -10.35 29.21 6.26
CA LYS A 268 -10.59 29.33 7.70
C LYS A 268 -9.91 28.15 8.39
N PRO A 269 -8.57 28.17 8.46
CA PRO A 269 -7.80 27.03 8.94
C PRO A 269 -8.14 26.73 10.40
N GLN A 270 -8.13 25.45 10.71
CA GLN A 270 -8.41 24.89 12.03
C GLN A 270 -7.15 24.78 12.89
N LEU A 271 -5.99 24.70 12.24
CA LEU A 271 -4.67 24.74 12.87
C LEU A 271 -3.62 25.13 11.82
N GLY A 272 -2.71 26.01 12.17
CA GLY A 272 -1.48 26.28 11.41
C GLY A 272 -0.28 25.94 12.27
N ILE A 273 0.70 25.25 11.69
CA ILE A 273 1.97 24.96 12.36
C ILE A 273 3.10 25.34 11.41
N ALA A 274 3.91 26.32 11.81
CA ALA A 274 5.12 26.71 11.11
C ALA A 274 6.34 26.28 11.93
N PHE A 275 7.35 25.68 11.30
CA PHE A 275 8.53 25.23 12.02
C PHE A 275 9.78 25.23 11.14
N THR A 276 10.95 25.27 11.77
CA THR A 276 12.26 25.24 11.09
C THR A 276 13.03 23.98 11.45
N THR A 277 13.75 23.43 10.46
CA THR A 277 14.49 22.15 10.59
C THR A 277 16.00 22.30 10.46
N SER A 278 16.49 23.52 10.28
CA SER A 278 17.91 23.86 10.22
C SER A 278 18.29 24.74 11.42
N PRO A 279 19.52 24.60 11.98
CA PRO A 279 19.97 25.46 13.09
C PRO A 279 20.02 26.95 12.74
N ASP A 280 20.16 27.29 11.46
CA ASP A 280 20.15 28.67 10.96
C ASP A 280 18.73 29.18 10.63
N ASN A 281 17.70 28.39 10.93
CA ASN A 281 16.29 28.69 10.71
C ASN A 281 15.88 28.96 9.25
N LYS A 282 16.71 28.61 8.26
CA LYS A 282 16.39 28.84 6.84
C LYS A 282 15.47 27.79 6.23
N THR A 283 15.56 26.52 6.65
CA THR A 283 14.68 25.47 6.15
C THR A 283 13.38 25.47 6.93
N SER A 284 12.37 26.18 6.42
CA SER A 284 11.06 26.33 7.03
C SER A 284 9.99 25.47 6.35
N HIS A 285 9.01 25.05 7.14
CA HIS A 285 7.85 24.27 6.71
C HIS A 285 6.60 24.87 7.34
N LYS A 286 5.47 24.80 6.63
CA LYS A 286 4.17 25.21 7.17
C LYS A 286 3.11 24.17 6.86
N LEU A 287 2.65 23.49 7.90
CA LEU A 287 1.50 22.59 7.87
C LEU A 287 0.23 23.40 8.18
N THR A 288 -0.79 23.30 7.33
CA THR A 288 -2.10 23.91 7.58
C THR A 288 -3.16 22.83 7.55
N ILE A 289 -4.02 22.82 8.57
CA ILE A 289 -5.14 21.90 8.72
C ILE A 289 -6.44 22.67 8.49
N GLY A 290 -7.29 22.14 7.62
CA GLY A 290 -8.53 22.72 7.16
C GLY A 290 -9.76 22.00 7.71
N ALA A 291 -10.77 21.78 6.86
CA ALA A 291 -12.05 21.18 7.24
C ALA A 291 -11.94 19.67 7.51
N GLN A 292 -12.90 19.15 8.27
CA GLN A 292 -13.07 17.72 8.49
C GLN A 292 -13.77 17.09 7.29
N ASN A 293 -13.32 15.89 6.91
CA ASN A 293 -13.94 15.05 5.89
C ASN A 293 -15.08 14.21 6.51
N ASN A 294 -15.96 13.68 5.66
CA ASN A 294 -17.09 12.84 6.08
C ASN A 294 -16.67 11.55 6.80
N ASP A 295 -15.44 11.07 6.55
CA ASP A 295 -14.85 9.87 7.18
C ASP A 295 -14.18 10.18 8.53
N GLY A 296 -14.29 11.42 9.03
CA GLY A 296 -13.71 11.86 10.30
C GLY A 296 -12.23 12.27 10.22
N THR A 297 -11.57 12.09 9.07
CA THR A 297 -10.21 12.61 8.82
C THR A 297 -10.23 14.12 8.56
N TRP A 298 -9.06 14.76 8.56
CA TRP A 298 -8.95 16.20 8.37
C TRP A 298 -8.11 16.55 7.14
N CYS A 299 -8.56 17.54 6.36
CA CYS A 299 -7.79 18.06 5.24
C CYS A 299 -6.53 18.76 5.75
N ALA A 300 -5.37 18.45 5.17
CA ALA A 300 -4.11 19.08 5.50
C ALA A 300 -3.30 19.37 4.22
N ARG A 301 -2.49 20.43 4.26
CA ARG A 301 -1.56 20.80 3.20
C ARG A 301 -0.25 21.32 3.78
N VAL A 302 0.83 21.16 3.02
CA VAL A 302 2.13 21.74 3.33
C VAL A 302 2.44 22.83 2.31
N GLU A 303 2.86 24.00 2.77
CA GLU A 303 3.28 25.10 1.89
C GLU A 303 4.46 24.67 1.00
N GLY A 304 4.40 25.00 -0.29
CA GLY A 304 5.40 24.58 -1.28
C GLY A 304 5.28 23.13 -1.76
N ARG A 305 4.39 22.31 -1.18
CA ARG A 305 4.09 20.95 -1.66
C ARG A 305 2.78 20.93 -2.43
N GLU A 306 2.77 20.27 -3.58
CA GLU A 306 1.56 20.10 -4.38
C GLU A 306 0.58 19.11 -3.73
N GLY A 307 -0.69 19.52 -3.68
CA GLY A 307 -1.80 18.68 -3.28
C GLY A 307 -2.23 18.83 -1.82
N THR A 308 -3.41 18.28 -1.54
CA THR A 308 -3.99 18.13 -0.20
C THR A 308 -3.95 16.65 0.18
N PHE A 309 -3.80 16.35 1.47
CA PHE A 309 -3.89 15.01 2.01
C PHE A 309 -4.79 14.99 3.25
N ALA A 310 -5.30 13.81 3.60
CA ALA A 310 -6.07 13.59 4.80
C ALA A 310 -5.15 13.14 5.95
N ILE A 311 -5.35 13.66 7.16
CA ILE A 311 -4.68 13.18 8.39
C ILE A 311 -5.71 12.58 9.35
N SER A 312 -5.26 11.69 10.23
CA SER A 312 -6.16 11.08 11.20
C SER A 312 -6.56 12.07 12.30
N ASN A 313 -7.71 11.81 12.94
CA ASN A 313 -8.12 12.60 14.12
C ASN A 313 -7.13 12.45 15.29
N SER A 314 -6.47 11.28 15.40
CA SER A 314 -5.43 11.03 16.41
C SER A 314 -4.20 11.94 16.21
N ASP A 315 -3.76 12.11 14.96
CA ASP A 315 -2.66 13.02 14.64
C ASP A 315 -3.06 14.45 14.97
N LEU A 316 -4.25 14.90 14.53
CA LEU A 316 -4.74 16.25 14.85
C LEU A 316 -4.81 16.52 16.37
N ASN A 317 -5.32 15.57 17.14
CA ASN A 317 -5.39 15.71 18.60
C ASN A 317 -4.01 15.89 19.23
N THR A 318 -3.01 15.15 18.74
CA THR A 318 -1.63 15.27 19.20
C THR A 318 -1.02 16.62 18.78
N LEU A 319 -1.31 17.07 17.55
CA LEU A 319 -0.85 18.36 17.03
C LEU A 319 -1.47 19.57 17.76
N ARG A 320 -2.62 19.38 18.44
CA ARG A 320 -3.36 20.40 19.20
C ARG A 320 -3.09 20.37 20.71
N LEU A 321 -2.20 19.51 21.20
CA LEU A 321 -1.90 19.46 22.63
C LEU A 321 -1.46 20.84 23.14
N PRO A 322 -1.89 21.24 24.35
CA PRO A 322 -1.55 22.54 24.91
C PRO A 322 -0.05 22.61 25.18
N LEU A 323 0.60 23.65 24.66
CA LEU A 323 2.03 23.89 24.85
C LEU A 323 2.35 24.49 26.22
N GLU A 324 1.36 25.12 26.85
CA GLU A 324 1.43 25.67 28.21
C GLU A 324 1.12 24.54 29.22
N ALA A 325 1.87 24.46 30.31
CA ALA A 325 1.58 23.55 31.40
C ALA A 325 0.27 23.98 32.09
N GLN A 326 -0.63 23.02 32.32
CA GLN A 326 -1.80 23.28 33.16
C GLN A 326 -1.34 23.38 34.61
N ALA A 327 -1.84 24.39 35.33
CA ALA A 327 -1.61 24.49 36.76
C ALA A 327 -2.09 23.19 37.42
N THR A 328 -1.18 22.44 38.05
CA THR A 328 -1.55 21.32 38.89
C THR A 328 -2.42 21.85 40.03
N ALA A 329 -3.67 21.41 40.10
CA ALA A 329 -4.49 21.70 41.26
C ALA A 329 -3.77 21.14 42.50
N SER A 330 -3.42 22.04 43.43
CA SER A 330 -2.80 21.64 44.70
C SER A 330 -3.63 20.54 45.36
N PRO A 331 -3.02 19.45 45.88
CA PRO A 331 -3.75 18.46 46.62
C PRO A 331 -4.45 19.14 47.82
N PRO A 332 -5.71 18.78 48.14
CA PRO A 332 -6.40 19.37 49.27
C PRO A 332 -5.59 19.13 50.55
N PRO A 333 -5.52 20.10 51.48
CA PRO A 333 -4.74 19.95 52.69
C PRO A 333 -5.25 18.73 53.48
N THR A 334 -4.32 17.83 53.79
CA THR A 334 -4.58 16.65 54.61
C THR A 334 -5.08 17.09 55.97
N THR A 335 -6.36 16.85 56.27
CA THR A 335 -6.91 17.08 57.61
C THR A 335 -6.39 16.00 58.55
N THR A 336 -5.39 16.33 59.36
CA THR A 336 -4.98 15.51 60.50
C THR A 336 -6.13 15.43 61.52
N PRO A 337 -6.55 14.24 61.98
CA PRO A 337 -7.57 14.13 63.01
C PRO A 337 -7.00 14.57 64.36
N VAL A 338 -7.68 15.53 64.99
CA VAL A 338 -7.42 15.93 66.37
C VAL A 338 -7.87 14.80 67.29
N THR A 339 -6.91 14.20 68.00
CA THR A 339 -7.17 13.23 69.06
C THR A 339 -7.75 13.96 70.26
N ASN A 340 -9.04 13.75 70.52
CA ASN A 340 -9.69 14.24 71.73
C ASN A 340 -9.53 13.18 72.82
N VAL A 341 -8.58 13.38 73.72
CA VAL A 341 -8.47 12.64 74.99
C VAL A 341 -9.26 13.43 76.03
N ALA A 342 -10.22 12.77 76.68
CA ALA A 342 -10.92 13.29 77.84
C ALA A 342 -10.98 12.20 78.93
N PRO A 343 -11.08 12.60 80.21
CA PRO A 343 -10.33 12.03 81.34
C PRO A 343 -10.89 10.75 81.95
#